data_AF-A0A127SNS4-F1
#
_entry.id   AF-A0A127SNS4-F1
#
_cell.length_a   1.000
_cell.length_b   1.000
_cell.length_c   1.000
_cell.angle_alpha   90.00
_cell.angle_beta   90.00
_cell.angle_gamma   90.00
#
_symmetry.space_group_name_H-M   'P 1'
#
loop_
_entity.id
_entity.type
_entity.pdbx_description
1 polymer ?
#
loop_
_entity_poly.entity_id
_entity_poly.type
_entity_poly.pdbx_seq_one_letter_code
_entity_poly.pdbx_strand_id
1 'polypeptide(L)'
;YLIPILSHIAGQTIVTEKTLIVFDEVQLCERALTSLKYFCENAPDYHIIVAGSLLGVAVNRAKFSFPVGKVDMKTLYPMDMEEFMLALGEDDLVEQIKKCFQTDTPLPSALHDAAMQLYRQYLVVGGMPECVMQFAETKDYILVRHTQDTILASYLNDMSKYNNLNEIKKTRLAYDNITVQLSKKNTRFQYKLIKKGGRASEFENAIEWLCLSGIVS
;
A
#
# COMPACT_ATOMS: atom_id res chain seq x y z
N TYR A 1 -5.44 29.70 14.86
CA TYR A 1 -6.83 29.29 15.15
C TYR A 1 -7.13 27.81 14.85
N LEU A 2 -6.24 27.05 14.20
CA LEU A 2 -6.54 25.66 13.82
C LEU A 2 -6.67 24.70 15.04
N ILE A 3 -5.75 24.77 16.00
CA ILE A 3 -5.70 23.85 17.15
C ILE A 3 -6.99 23.85 18.00
N PRO A 4 -7.58 25.00 18.39
CA PRO A 4 -8.84 24.99 19.12
C PRO A 4 -10.00 24.33 18.37
N ILE A 5 -10.04 24.48 17.04
CA ILE A 5 -11.08 23.86 16.19
C ILE A 5 -10.88 22.34 16.15
N LEU A 6 -9.65 21.88 15.93
CA LEU A 6 -9.32 20.45 15.92
C LEU A 6 -9.64 19.81 17.27
N SER A 7 -9.28 20.48 18.37
CA SER A 7 -9.56 20.01 19.73
C SER A 7 -11.07 19.86 19.99
N HIS A 8 -11.87 20.81 19.51
CA HIS A 8 -13.33 20.73 19.64
C HIS A 8 -13.93 19.59 18.81
N ILE A 9 -13.51 19.43 17.56
CA ILE A 9 -14.01 18.36 16.67
C ILE A 9 -13.60 16.98 17.19
N ALA A 10 -12.37 16.83 17.65
CA ALA A 10 -11.86 15.56 18.17
C ALA A 10 -12.41 15.22 19.57
N GLY A 11 -13.08 16.15 20.25
CA GLY A 11 -13.55 15.98 21.63
C GLY A 11 -12.41 15.82 22.65
N GLN A 12 -11.18 16.17 22.28
CA GLN A 12 -9.96 15.94 23.06
C GLN A 12 -9.16 17.24 23.15
N THR A 13 -8.73 17.60 24.37
CA THR A 13 -7.82 18.74 24.55
C THR A 13 -6.48 18.43 23.91
N ILE A 14 -6.06 19.25 22.95
CA ILE A 14 -4.73 19.14 22.32
C ILE A 14 -3.73 19.90 23.18
N VAL A 15 -2.85 19.14 23.82
CA VAL A 15 -1.73 19.65 24.63
C VAL A 15 -0.44 19.41 23.85
N THR A 16 0.34 20.48 23.66
CA THR A 16 1.68 20.42 23.03
C THR A 16 2.56 19.37 23.69
N GLU A 17 3.41 18.71 22.91
CA GLU A 17 4.32 17.63 23.32
C GLU A 17 3.67 16.36 23.93
N LYS A 18 2.36 16.38 24.16
CA LYS A 18 1.63 15.25 24.80
C LYS A 18 0.57 14.64 23.90
N THR A 19 0.16 15.36 22.87
CA THR A 19 -0.91 14.95 21.95
C THR A 19 -0.33 14.70 20.58
N LEU A 20 -0.55 13.50 20.06
CA LEU A 20 -0.32 13.18 18.66
C LEU A 20 -1.57 13.54 17.85
N ILE A 21 -1.40 14.39 16.85
CA ILE A 21 -2.45 14.74 15.89
C ILE A 21 -2.25 13.89 14.64
N VAL A 22 -3.27 13.12 14.26
CA VAL A 22 -3.24 12.29 13.04
C VAL A 22 -4.22 12.86 12.03
N PHE A 23 -3.73 13.20 10.83
CA PHE A 23 -4.57 13.52 9.68
C PHE A 23 -4.60 12.33 8.73
N ASP A 24 -5.77 11.75 8.55
CA ASP A 24 -5.97 10.71 7.55
C ASP A 24 -6.41 11.28 6.20
N GLU A 25 -6.09 10.57 5.13
CA GLU A 25 -6.39 10.94 3.74
C GLU A 25 -6.02 12.39 3.39
N VAL A 26 -4.82 12.83 3.78
CA VAL A 26 -4.35 14.22 3.66
C VAL A 26 -4.42 14.75 2.22
N GLN A 27 -4.36 13.87 1.20
CA GLN A 27 -4.51 14.25 -0.21
C GLN A 27 -5.89 14.84 -0.55
N LEU A 28 -6.91 14.60 0.27
CA LEU A 28 -8.25 15.18 0.08
C LEU A 28 -8.29 16.66 0.46
N CYS A 29 -7.28 17.14 1.21
CA CYS A 29 -7.16 18.52 1.61
C CYS A 29 -5.74 19.05 1.34
N GLU A 30 -5.49 19.56 0.13
CA GLU A 30 -4.18 20.14 -0.24
C GLU A 30 -3.69 21.20 0.77
N ARG A 31 -4.61 21.97 1.37
CA ARG A 31 -4.29 22.98 2.40
C ARG A 31 -3.78 22.36 3.69
N ALA A 32 -4.26 21.17 4.08
CA ALA A 32 -3.76 20.44 5.24
C ALA A 32 -2.30 20.02 5.00
N LEU A 33 -1.98 19.54 3.80
CA LEU A 33 -0.62 19.18 3.42
C LEU A 33 0.32 20.40 3.44
N THR A 34 -0.09 21.54 2.89
CA THR A 34 0.70 22.78 2.95
C THR A 34 0.89 23.27 4.40
N SER A 35 -0.11 23.05 5.26
CA SER A 35 -0.04 23.50 6.65
C SER A 35 1.09 22.84 7.45
N LEU A 36 1.53 21.64 7.05
CA LEU A 36 2.64 20.92 7.69
C LEU A 36 3.93 21.73 7.73
N LYS A 37 4.18 22.55 6.70
CA LYS A 37 5.31 23.49 6.71
C LYS A 37 5.25 24.43 7.92
N TYR A 38 4.08 25.00 8.20
CA TYR A 38 3.92 25.94 9.31
C TYR A 38 3.95 25.27 10.67
N PHE A 39 3.50 24.02 10.76
CA PHE A 39 3.72 23.23 11.98
C PHE A 39 5.20 23.01 12.22
N CYS A 40 5.96 22.61 11.21
CA CYS A 40 7.41 22.44 11.31
C CYS A 40 8.15 23.76 11.66
N GLU A 41 7.78 24.89 11.04
CA GLU A 41 8.52 26.16 11.19
C GLU A 41 8.09 27.00 12.40
N ASN A 42 6.79 27.06 12.69
CA ASN A 42 6.23 28.00 13.66
C ASN A 42 5.65 27.33 14.90
N ALA A 43 5.41 26.02 14.88
CA ALA A 43 4.81 25.29 16.00
C ALA A 43 5.35 23.84 16.10
N PRO A 44 6.68 23.66 16.18
CA PRO A 44 7.32 22.34 16.10
C PRO A 44 6.98 21.41 17.29
N ASP A 45 6.48 21.98 18.38
CA ASP A 45 6.14 21.26 19.61
C ASP A 45 4.84 20.42 19.48
N TYR A 46 4.12 20.54 18.36
CA TYR A 46 3.00 19.65 18.05
C TYR A 46 3.49 18.41 17.32
N HIS A 47 3.16 17.24 17.86
CA HIS A 47 3.41 15.98 17.18
C HIS A 47 2.31 15.72 16.14
N ILE A 48 2.71 15.57 14.88
CA ILE A 48 1.79 15.40 13.76
C ILE A 48 2.22 14.20 12.91
N ILE A 49 1.27 13.33 12.63
CA ILE A 49 1.39 12.29 11.62
C ILE A 49 0.32 12.52 10.57
N VAL A 50 0.67 12.30 9.30
CA VAL A 50 -0.28 12.32 8.20
C VAL A 50 -0.25 10.98 7.47
N ALA A 51 -1.42 10.50 7.10
CA ALA A 51 -1.61 9.34 6.24
C ALA A 51 -2.29 9.79 4.94
N GLY A 52 -1.97 9.09 3.86
CA GLY A 52 -2.57 9.34 2.56
C GLY A 52 -2.05 8.37 1.52
N SER A 53 -2.88 8.07 0.52
CA SER A 53 -2.51 7.16 -0.54
C SER A 53 -1.39 7.75 -1.41
N LEU A 54 -0.43 6.91 -1.80
CA LEU A 54 0.74 7.31 -2.60
C LEU A 54 0.33 8.03 -3.89
N LEU A 55 -0.66 7.46 -4.59
CA LEU A 55 -1.25 8.02 -5.78
C LEU A 55 -1.90 9.39 -5.51
N GLY A 56 -2.68 9.51 -4.43
CA GLY A 56 -3.33 10.76 -4.05
C GLY A 56 -2.33 11.89 -3.82
N VAL A 57 -1.22 11.60 -3.13
CA VAL A 57 -0.15 12.56 -2.84
C VAL A 57 0.68 12.91 -4.10
N ALA A 58 0.81 11.97 -5.03
CA ALA A 58 1.51 12.19 -6.30
C ALA A 58 0.69 13.03 -7.29
N VAL A 59 -0.63 12.82 -7.34
CA VAL A 59 -1.52 13.35 -8.39
C VAL A 59 -2.24 14.65 -7.99
N ASN A 60 -2.62 14.86 -6.72
CA ASN A 60 -3.34 16.07 -6.27
C ASN A 60 -2.41 17.24 -5.96
N ARG A 61 -1.66 17.73 -6.97
CA ARG A 61 -0.76 18.89 -6.83
C ARG A 61 -1.18 20.08 -7.70
N ALA A 62 -2.49 20.27 -7.90
CA ALA A 62 -2.98 21.24 -8.86
C ALA A 62 -2.90 22.70 -8.36
N LYS A 63 -2.98 22.94 -7.04
CA LYS A 63 -3.06 24.31 -6.50
C LYS A 63 -2.02 24.64 -5.44
N PHE A 64 -1.52 23.67 -4.68
CA PHE A 64 -0.56 23.92 -3.61
C PHE A 64 0.69 23.03 -3.68
N SER A 65 1.83 23.57 -3.24
CA SER A 65 3.11 22.87 -3.26
C SER A 65 3.24 21.87 -2.11
N PHE A 66 3.94 20.77 -2.39
CA PHE A 66 4.33 19.78 -1.38
C PHE A 66 5.38 20.40 -0.42
N PRO A 67 5.29 20.17 0.91
CA PRO A 67 6.18 20.77 1.91
C PRO A 67 7.56 20.05 1.96
N VAL A 68 8.32 20.13 0.86
CA VAL A 68 9.63 19.48 0.72
C VAL A 68 10.59 19.96 1.83
N GLY A 69 11.25 19.01 2.49
CA GLY A 69 12.20 19.28 3.57
C GLY A 69 11.57 19.70 4.90
N LYS A 70 10.24 19.58 5.04
CA LYS A 70 9.49 19.90 6.27
C LYS A 70 8.72 18.72 6.84
N VAL A 71 8.77 17.58 6.14
CA VAL A 71 8.09 16.34 6.51
C VAL A 71 9.05 15.19 6.28
N ASP A 72 9.01 14.23 7.19
CA ASP A 72 9.65 12.93 6.99
C ASP A 72 8.63 11.99 6.34
N MET A 73 9.02 11.33 5.26
CA MET A 73 8.17 10.37 4.56
C MET A 73 8.53 8.95 4.95
N LYS A 74 7.51 8.17 5.32
CA LYS A 74 7.61 6.73 5.56
C LYS A 74 6.60 6.03 4.65
N THR A 75 7.09 5.08 3.86
CA THR A 75 6.26 4.23 3.00
C THR A 75 5.86 2.99 3.78
N LEU A 76 4.55 2.74 3.89
CA LEU A 76 4.02 1.51 4.45
C LEU A 76 3.81 0.50 3.31
N TYR A 77 4.25 -0.74 3.53
CA TYR A 77 4.09 -1.85 2.60
C TYR A 77 3.09 -2.87 3.14
N PRO A 78 2.56 -3.78 2.29
CA PRO A 78 1.91 -4.97 2.78
C PRO A 78 2.84 -5.76 3.70
N MET A 79 2.24 -6.56 4.58
CA MET A 79 2.95 -7.42 5.53
C MET A 79 3.93 -8.32 4.80
N ASP A 80 5.15 -8.42 5.29
CA ASP A 80 6.11 -9.39 4.76
C ASP A 80 5.86 -10.81 5.28
N MET A 81 6.72 -11.74 4.89
CA MET A 81 6.62 -13.14 5.31
C MET A 81 6.78 -13.31 6.83
N GLU A 82 7.64 -12.51 7.47
CA GLU A 82 7.85 -12.57 8.91
C GLU A 82 6.58 -12.09 9.63
N GLU A 83 6.06 -10.93 9.26
CA GLU A 83 4.83 -10.37 9.81
C GLU A 83 3.63 -11.30 9.58
N PHE A 84 3.56 -11.97 8.42
CA PHE A 84 2.56 -13.01 8.16
C PHE A 84 2.67 -14.19 9.14
N MET A 85 3.88 -14.70 9.37
CA MET A 85 4.10 -15.80 10.32
C MET A 85 3.72 -15.40 11.75
N LEU A 86 4.12 -14.19 12.17
CA LEU A 86 3.74 -13.64 13.48
C LEU A 86 2.23 -13.52 13.63
N ALA A 87 1.52 -13.07 12.58
CA ALA A 87 0.05 -12.99 12.59
C ALA A 87 -0.63 -14.36 12.68
N LEU A 88 0.05 -15.45 12.31
CA LEU A 88 -0.44 -16.82 12.47
C LEU A 88 -0.03 -17.46 13.82
N GLY A 89 0.72 -16.75 14.66
CA GLY A 89 1.20 -17.23 15.96
C GLY A 89 2.45 -18.12 15.88
N GLU A 90 3.27 -17.95 14.84
CA GLU A 90 4.49 -18.73 14.61
C GLU A 90 5.76 -18.02 15.13
N ASP A 91 5.65 -17.31 16.27
CA ASP A 91 6.72 -16.51 16.88
C ASP A 91 8.00 -17.33 17.12
N ASP A 92 7.88 -18.53 17.69
CA ASP A 92 9.01 -19.41 17.99
C ASP A 92 9.75 -19.84 16.71
N LEU A 93 9.00 -20.10 15.63
CA LEU A 93 9.58 -20.49 14.34
C LEU A 93 10.30 -19.31 13.68
N VAL A 94 9.74 -18.10 13.79
CA VAL A 94 10.39 -16.86 13.33
C VAL A 94 11.72 -16.64 14.05
N GLU A 95 11.74 -16.74 15.38
CA GLU A 95 12.96 -16.58 16.17
C GLU A 95 14.01 -17.64 15.81
N GLN A 96 13.58 -18.89 15.60
CA GLN A 96 14.49 -19.95 15.19
C GLN A 96 15.06 -19.73 13.78
N ILE A 97 14.27 -19.22 12.83
CA ILE A 97 14.75 -18.82 11.50
C ILE A 97 15.79 -17.71 11.62
N LYS A 98 15.49 -16.64 12.38
CA LYS A 98 16.42 -15.52 12.61
C LYS A 98 17.73 -15.99 13.21
N LYS A 99 17.66 -16.82 14.24
CA LYS A 99 18.84 -17.40 14.90
C LYS A 99 19.68 -18.20 13.91
N CYS A 100 19.07 -19.12 13.17
CA CYS A 100 19.78 -19.94 12.19
C CYS A 100 20.43 -19.12 11.09
N PHE A 101 19.76 -18.06 10.61
CA PHE A 101 20.32 -17.11 9.65
C PHE A 101 21.52 -16.35 10.21
N GLN A 102 21.43 -15.84 11.44
CA GLN A 102 22.52 -15.11 12.09
C GLN A 102 23.75 -15.98 12.38
N THR A 103 23.54 -17.25 12.73
CA THR A 103 24.62 -18.19 13.04
C THR A 103 25.13 -18.95 11.82
N ASP A 104 24.59 -18.69 10.62
CA ASP A 104 24.89 -19.42 9.38
C ASP A 104 24.79 -20.95 9.54
N THR A 105 23.71 -21.39 10.19
CA THR A 105 23.44 -22.81 10.45
C THR A 105 22.15 -23.25 9.78
N PRO A 106 22.08 -24.48 9.25
CA PRO A 106 20.86 -24.97 8.65
C PRO A 106 19.75 -25.10 9.70
N LEU A 107 18.54 -24.71 9.31
CA LEU A 107 17.34 -24.96 10.10
C LEU A 107 17.07 -26.48 10.12
N PRO A 108 16.69 -27.08 11.27
CA PRO A 108 16.31 -28.49 11.32
C PRO A 108 15.22 -28.81 10.28
N SER A 109 15.35 -29.96 9.59
CA SER A 109 14.50 -30.30 8.42
C SER A 109 13.00 -30.14 8.69
N ALA A 110 12.50 -30.61 9.83
CA ALA A 110 11.08 -30.50 10.16
C ALA A 110 10.60 -29.05 10.28
N LEU A 111 11.42 -28.16 10.86
CA LEU A 111 11.11 -26.73 10.97
C LEU A 111 11.24 -26.04 9.62
N HIS A 112 12.19 -26.46 8.78
CA HIS A 112 12.30 -25.97 7.41
C HIS A 112 11.07 -26.33 6.58
N ASP A 113 10.59 -27.57 6.67
CA ASP A 113 9.40 -28.01 5.94
C ASP A 113 8.15 -27.23 6.38
N ALA A 114 8.01 -26.98 7.69
CA ALA A 114 6.94 -26.15 8.25
C ALA A 114 7.02 -24.69 7.75
N ALA A 115 8.20 -24.07 7.79
CA ALA A 115 8.43 -22.72 7.26
C ALA A 115 8.11 -22.65 5.76
N MET A 116 8.49 -23.67 4.99
CA MET A 116 8.18 -23.76 3.56
C MET A 116 6.69 -23.97 3.30
N GLN A 117 5.94 -24.60 4.20
CA GLN A 117 4.49 -24.66 4.11
C GLN A 117 3.87 -23.28 4.31
N LEU A 118 4.25 -22.57 5.37
CA LEU A 118 3.79 -21.19 5.63
C LEU A 118 4.14 -20.26 4.47
N TYR A 119 5.35 -20.39 3.90
CA TYR A 119 5.76 -19.62 2.73
C TYR A 119 4.83 -19.84 1.53
N ARG A 120 4.44 -21.09 1.25
CA ARG A 120 3.48 -21.40 0.18
C ARG A 120 2.10 -20.82 0.47
N GLN A 121 1.68 -20.77 1.74
CA GLN A 121 0.43 -20.12 2.13
C GLN A 121 0.52 -18.60 1.91
N TYR A 122 1.61 -17.97 2.32
CA TYR A 122 1.87 -16.56 2.08
C TYR A 122 1.86 -16.20 0.58
N LEU A 123 2.41 -17.06 -0.29
CA LEU A 123 2.34 -16.85 -1.75
C LEU A 123 0.91 -16.80 -2.30
N VAL A 124 -0.05 -17.45 -1.63
CA VAL A 124 -1.46 -17.45 -2.03
C VAL A 124 -2.24 -16.31 -1.36
N VAL A 125 -2.01 -16.10 -0.07
CA VAL A 125 -2.73 -15.08 0.73
C VAL A 125 -2.22 -13.67 0.44
N GLY A 126 -0.91 -13.53 0.27
CA GLY A 126 -0.19 -12.26 0.18
C GLY A 126 -0.05 -11.57 1.54
N GLY A 127 0.48 -10.35 1.49
CA GLY A 127 0.73 -9.51 2.67
C GLY A 127 -0.36 -8.49 3.01
N MET A 128 -1.48 -8.47 2.28
CA MET A 128 -2.51 -7.46 2.53
C MET A 128 -3.13 -7.73 3.92
N PRO A 129 -3.10 -6.76 4.87
CA PRO A 129 -3.48 -7.03 6.26
C PRO A 129 -4.87 -7.65 6.43
N GLU A 130 -5.86 -7.20 5.64
CA GLU A 130 -7.21 -7.76 5.66
C GLU A 130 -7.25 -9.23 5.19
N CYS A 131 -6.47 -9.59 4.15
CA CYS A 131 -6.34 -10.97 3.68
C CYS A 131 -5.63 -11.85 4.72
N VAL A 132 -4.57 -11.33 5.36
CA VAL A 132 -3.83 -12.04 6.41
C VAL A 132 -4.72 -12.31 7.61
N MET A 133 -5.47 -11.29 8.07
CA MET A 133 -6.42 -11.41 9.17
C MET A 133 -7.51 -12.44 8.86
N GLN A 134 -8.14 -12.35 7.68
CA GLN A 134 -9.16 -13.31 7.23
C GLN A 134 -8.61 -14.74 7.21
N PHE A 135 -7.38 -14.93 6.71
CA PHE A 135 -6.73 -16.24 6.68
C PHE A 135 -6.38 -16.74 8.08
N ALA A 136 -5.89 -15.87 8.97
CA ALA A 136 -5.55 -16.21 10.33
C ALA A 136 -6.77 -16.73 11.11
N GLU A 137 -7.93 -16.09 10.93
CA GLU A 137 -9.19 -16.45 11.60
C GLU A 137 -9.88 -17.68 11.02
N THR A 138 -9.86 -17.85 9.69
CA THR A 138 -10.71 -18.86 9.01
C THR A 138 -9.96 -20.00 8.37
N LYS A 139 -8.69 -19.79 7.99
CA LYS A 139 -7.90 -20.69 7.14
C LYS A 139 -8.58 -21.04 5.80
N ASP A 140 -9.54 -20.24 5.36
CA ASP A 140 -10.32 -20.47 4.14
C ASP A 140 -9.80 -19.64 2.96
N TYR A 141 -9.22 -20.33 1.97
CA TYR A 141 -8.68 -19.72 0.77
C TYR A 141 -9.74 -19.09 -0.14
N ILE A 142 -10.99 -19.56 -0.11
CA ILE A 142 -12.08 -19.01 -0.91
C ILE A 142 -12.46 -17.63 -0.37
N LEU A 143 -12.56 -17.50 0.96
CA LEU A 143 -12.84 -16.21 1.61
C LEU A 143 -11.69 -15.22 1.40
N VAL A 144 -10.44 -15.68 1.51
CA VAL A 144 -9.26 -14.86 1.19
C VAL A 144 -9.33 -14.39 -0.26
N ARG A 145 -9.66 -15.27 -1.21
CA ARG A 145 -9.76 -14.90 -2.61
C ARG A 145 -10.83 -13.85 -2.88
N HIS A 146 -11.99 -13.98 -2.27
CA HIS A 146 -13.05 -12.96 -2.34
C HIS A 146 -12.58 -11.60 -1.80
N THR A 147 -11.83 -11.62 -0.69
CA THR A 147 -11.25 -10.42 -0.08
C THR A 147 -10.25 -9.75 -1.03
N GLN A 148 -9.33 -10.53 -1.61
CA GLN A 148 -8.38 -10.05 -2.62
C GLN A 148 -9.11 -9.38 -3.81
N ASP A 149 -10.12 -10.05 -4.37
CA ASP A 149 -10.88 -9.51 -5.50
C ASP A 149 -11.65 -8.22 -5.13
N THR A 150 -12.14 -8.12 -3.89
CA THR A 150 -12.81 -6.92 -3.37
C THR A 150 -11.86 -5.74 -3.21
N ILE A 151 -10.66 -5.99 -2.66
CA ILE A 151 -9.60 -4.98 -2.54
C ILE A 151 -9.20 -4.47 -3.93
N LEU A 152 -8.94 -5.37 -4.87
CA LEU A 152 -8.57 -5.03 -6.25
C LEU A 152 -9.67 -4.21 -6.95
N ALA A 153 -10.93 -4.61 -6.80
CA ALA A 153 -12.06 -3.85 -7.33
C ALA A 153 -12.14 -2.45 -6.74
N SER A 154 -11.85 -2.30 -5.44
CA SER A 154 -11.84 -1.02 -4.73
C SER A 154 -10.76 -0.08 -5.26
N TYR A 155 -9.53 -0.59 -5.47
CA TYR A 155 -8.46 0.18 -6.12
C TYR A 155 -8.84 0.64 -7.53
N LEU A 156 -9.39 -0.26 -8.35
CA LEU A 156 -9.84 0.07 -9.71
C LEU A 156 -11.01 1.07 -9.73
N ASN A 157 -11.84 1.08 -8.69
CA ASN A 157 -12.92 2.06 -8.55
C ASN A 157 -12.39 3.41 -8.09
N ASP A 158 -11.40 3.46 -7.19
CA ASP A 158 -10.80 4.71 -6.73
C ASP A 158 -10.12 5.48 -7.87
N MET A 159 -9.57 4.75 -8.86
CA MET A 159 -9.07 5.33 -10.11
C MET A 159 -10.07 6.26 -10.80
N SER A 160 -11.37 5.93 -10.75
CA SER A 160 -12.40 6.72 -11.43
C SER A 160 -12.50 8.16 -10.94
N LYS A 161 -12.01 8.43 -9.72
CA LYS A 161 -11.95 9.77 -9.14
C LYS A 161 -10.87 10.65 -9.77
N TYR A 162 -9.82 10.06 -10.35
CA TYR A 162 -8.62 10.76 -10.82
C TYR A 162 -8.45 10.77 -12.34
N ASN A 163 -9.30 10.05 -13.07
CA ASN A 163 -9.12 9.83 -14.51
C ASN A 163 -10.40 10.09 -15.31
N ASN A 164 -10.23 10.51 -16.57
CA ASN A 164 -11.35 10.61 -17.49
C ASN A 164 -11.91 9.20 -17.81
N LEU A 165 -13.18 9.14 -18.23
CA LEU A 165 -13.89 7.88 -18.52
C LEU A 165 -13.16 6.96 -19.52
N ASN A 166 -12.32 7.51 -20.39
CA ASN A 166 -11.58 6.74 -21.40
C ASN A 166 -10.33 6.07 -20.80
N GLU A 167 -9.61 6.75 -19.90
CA GLU A 167 -8.44 6.21 -19.21
C GLU A 167 -8.82 5.07 -18.26
N ILE A 168 -9.97 5.15 -17.58
CA ILE A 168 -10.47 4.05 -16.73
C ILE A 168 -10.58 2.74 -17.51
N LYS A 169 -11.12 2.79 -18.73
CA LYS A 169 -11.26 1.60 -19.59
C LYS A 169 -9.90 1.04 -19.99
N LYS A 170 -8.95 1.90 -20.32
CA LYS A 170 -7.59 1.48 -20.71
C LYS A 170 -6.82 0.85 -19.56
N THR A 171 -6.95 1.38 -18.34
CA THR A 171 -6.30 0.79 -17.17
C THR A 171 -6.89 -0.55 -16.79
N ARG A 172 -8.22 -0.74 -16.87
CA ARG A 172 -8.80 -2.08 -16.68
C ARG A 172 -8.26 -3.07 -17.72
N LEU A 173 -8.24 -2.68 -18.99
CA LEU A 173 -7.64 -3.50 -20.05
C LEU A 173 -6.16 -3.82 -19.80
N ALA A 174 -5.38 -2.83 -19.36
CA ALA A 174 -3.96 -3.03 -19.03
C ALA A 174 -3.80 -3.96 -17.83
N TYR A 175 -4.61 -3.77 -16.78
CA TYR A 175 -4.61 -4.56 -15.55
C TYR A 175 -4.97 -6.02 -15.82
N ASP A 176 -6.08 -6.27 -16.51
CA ASP A 176 -6.53 -7.62 -16.87
C ASP A 176 -5.49 -8.36 -17.73
N ASN A 177 -4.65 -7.61 -18.45
CA ASN A 177 -3.61 -8.18 -19.29
C ASN A 177 -2.31 -8.49 -18.54
N ILE A 178 -2.11 -8.02 -17.30
CA ILE A 178 -0.85 -8.22 -16.55
C ILE A 178 -0.49 -9.70 -16.47
N THR A 179 -1.45 -10.56 -16.12
CA THR A 179 -1.23 -12.01 -15.99
C THR A 179 -0.78 -12.64 -17.31
N VAL A 180 -1.37 -12.21 -18.44
CA VAL A 180 -0.98 -12.62 -19.80
C VAL A 180 0.42 -12.10 -20.16
N GLN A 181 0.80 -10.92 -19.66
CA GLN A 181 2.14 -10.39 -19.85
C GLN A 181 3.17 -11.24 -19.08
N LEU A 182 2.88 -11.58 -17.82
CA LEU A 182 3.77 -12.33 -16.93
C LEU A 182 3.89 -13.82 -17.30
N SER A 183 2.88 -14.42 -17.92
CA SER A 183 2.91 -15.83 -18.33
C SER A 183 3.87 -16.10 -19.50
N LYS A 184 4.42 -15.08 -20.12
CA LYS A 184 5.30 -15.20 -21.29
C LYS A 184 6.75 -15.43 -20.85
N LYS A 185 7.46 -16.28 -21.59
CA LYS A 185 8.92 -16.44 -21.48
C LYS A 185 9.68 -15.12 -21.70
N ASN A 186 9.17 -14.27 -22.58
CA ASN A 186 9.72 -12.94 -22.80
C ASN A 186 8.97 -11.92 -21.93
N THR A 187 9.68 -11.35 -20.96
CA THR A 187 9.17 -10.39 -19.97
C THR A 187 8.97 -8.98 -20.53
N ARG A 188 9.38 -8.71 -21.78
CA ARG A 188 9.12 -7.42 -22.43
C ARG A 188 7.61 -7.22 -22.59
N PHE A 189 7.11 -6.11 -22.06
CA PHE A 189 5.70 -5.71 -22.18
C PHE A 189 5.29 -5.51 -23.64
N GLN A 190 4.13 -6.04 -24.03
CA GLN A 190 3.65 -6.01 -25.42
C GLN A 190 2.24 -5.41 -25.51
N TYR A 191 2.15 -4.15 -25.96
CA TYR A 191 0.89 -3.42 -26.14
C TYR A 191 -0.12 -4.10 -27.07
N LYS A 192 0.36 -4.81 -28.10
CA LYS A 192 -0.49 -5.55 -29.04
C LYS A 192 -1.36 -6.63 -28.39
N LEU A 193 -1.00 -7.09 -27.19
CA LEU A 193 -1.74 -8.12 -26.45
C LEU A 193 -2.87 -7.54 -25.61
N ILE A 194 -2.81 -6.25 -25.27
CA ILE A 194 -3.93 -5.54 -24.64
C ILE A 194 -4.98 -5.26 -25.70
N LYS A 195 -4.54 -4.75 -26.85
CA LYS A 195 -5.40 -4.39 -27.99
C LYS A 195 -4.62 -4.55 -29.29
N LYS A 196 -5.26 -5.14 -30.31
CA LYS A 196 -4.66 -5.25 -31.65
C LYS A 196 -4.28 -3.87 -32.18
N GLY A 197 -2.99 -3.67 -32.50
CA GLY A 197 -2.46 -2.37 -32.93
C GLY A 197 -2.22 -1.36 -31.81
N GLY A 198 -2.36 -1.76 -30.54
CA GLY A 198 -2.09 -0.92 -29.38
C GLY A 198 -0.67 -0.38 -29.35
N ARG A 199 -0.52 0.88 -28.93
CA ARG A 199 0.76 1.61 -28.89
C ARG A 199 1.05 2.09 -27.47
N ALA A 200 2.33 2.39 -27.20
CA ALA A 200 2.76 2.95 -25.92
C ALA A 200 1.96 4.20 -25.54
N SER A 201 1.89 5.18 -26.45
CA SER A 201 1.15 6.43 -26.22
C SER A 201 -0.36 6.26 -25.95
N GLU A 202 -0.94 5.08 -26.21
CA GLU A 202 -2.34 4.80 -25.90
C GLU A 202 -2.52 4.34 -24.45
N PHE A 203 -1.54 3.62 -23.89
CA PHE A 203 -1.62 2.94 -22.59
C PHE A 203 -0.61 3.44 -21.56
N GLU A 204 0.26 4.39 -21.91
CA GLU A 204 1.31 4.93 -21.03
C GLU A 204 0.75 5.46 -19.71
N ASN A 205 -0.24 6.34 -19.77
CA ASN A 205 -0.90 6.89 -18.56
C ASN A 205 -1.56 5.78 -17.72
N ALA A 206 -2.14 4.77 -18.38
CA ALA A 206 -2.79 3.67 -17.71
C ALA A 206 -1.79 2.79 -16.94
N ILE A 207 -0.62 2.54 -17.54
CA ILE A 207 0.48 1.78 -16.92
C ILE A 207 1.14 2.60 -15.81
N GLU A 208 1.42 3.89 -16.07
CA GLU A 208 1.98 4.81 -15.07
C GLU A 208 1.10 4.86 -13.82
N TRP A 209 -0.22 4.91 -13.99
CA TRP A 209 -1.16 4.87 -12.87
C TRP A 209 -1.08 3.55 -12.07
N LEU A 210 -0.98 2.41 -12.76
CA LEU A 210 -0.82 1.10 -12.08
C LEU A 210 0.50 1.03 -11.30
N CYS A 211 1.56 1.65 -11.83
CA CYS A 211 2.84 1.77 -11.13
C CYS A 211 2.73 2.70 -9.91
N LEU A 212 2.12 3.89 -10.06
CA LEU A 212 1.97 4.88 -8.98
C LEU A 212 1.03 4.41 -7.87
N SER A 213 0.06 3.54 -8.18
CA SER A 213 -0.80 2.90 -7.18
C SER A 213 -0.12 1.75 -6.44
N GLY A 214 1.08 1.33 -6.86
CA GLY A 214 1.81 0.22 -6.25
C GLY A 214 1.26 -1.17 -6.62
N ILE A 215 0.32 -1.25 -7.57
CA ILE A 215 -0.28 -2.52 -8.03
C ILE A 215 0.70 -3.30 -8.90
N VAL A 216 1.54 -2.60 -9.68
CA VAL A 216 2.60 -3.18 -10.51
C VAL A 216 3.89 -2.37 -10.37
N SER A 217 5.02 -2.97 -10.75
CA SER A 217 6.34 -2.33 -10.77
C SER A 217 7.14 -2.73 -11.99
#